data_AF-A0A7J9R522-F1
#
_entry.id   AF-A0A7J9R522-F1
#
_cell.length_a   1.000
_cell.length_b   1.000
_cell.length_c   1.000
_cell.angle_alpha   90.00
_cell.angle_beta   90.00
_cell.angle_gamma   90.00
#
_symmetry.space_group_name_H-M   'P 1'
#
loop_
_entity.id
_entity.type
_entity.pdbx_description
1 polymer ?
#
loop_
_entity_poly.entity_id
_entity_poly.type
_entity_poly.pdbx_seq_one_letter_code
_entity_poly.pdbx_strand_id
1 'polypeptide(L)'
;MKPIILLVIAVGVGSALVGSMAMQFFAPADNTAAQLDLQERCEKIAAEGFKIQVKYSEIDFDKMPKEDADALKYVDDLWMKDCVSKLSPETLFNIAQKVERDYYSGE
;
A
#
# COMPACT_ATOMS: atom_id res chain seq x y z
N MET A 1 -3.82 -12.98 -13.88
CA MET A 1 -4.53 -12.04 -12.97
C MET A 1 -3.65 -10.81 -12.82
N LYS A 2 -4.16 -9.62 -13.13
CA LYS A 2 -3.42 -8.36 -12.94
C LYS A 2 -3.44 -8.04 -11.44
N PRO A 3 -2.29 -7.92 -10.75
CA PRO A 3 -2.27 -7.72 -9.30
C PRO A 3 -2.90 -6.38 -8.92
N ILE A 4 -3.63 -6.39 -7.80
CA ILE A 4 -4.54 -5.34 -7.33
C ILE A 4 -3.84 -3.98 -7.09
N ILE A 5 -2.52 -3.96 -6.97
CA ILE A 5 -1.73 -2.74 -6.71
C ILE A 5 -1.85 -1.71 -7.85
N LEU A 6 -2.13 -2.12 -9.08
CA LEU A 6 -2.26 -1.22 -10.24
C LEU A 6 -3.68 -0.67 -10.48
N LEU A 7 -4.65 -0.89 -9.58
CA LEU A 7 -6.04 -0.49 -9.81
C LEU A 7 -6.48 0.73 -8.98
N VAL A 8 -5.64 1.77 -8.92
CA VAL A 8 -6.05 3.08 -8.39
C VAL A 8 -5.66 4.21 -9.35
N ILE A 9 -6.15 4.13 -10.59
CA ILE A 9 -6.23 5.29 -11.48
C ILE A 9 -7.61 5.30 -12.14
N ALA A 10 -8.53 6.06 -11.56
CA ALA A 10 -9.46 6.99 -12.22
C ALA A 10 -10.65 7.32 -11.30
N VAL A 11 -11.16 8.56 -11.44
CA VAL A 11 -12.29 9.21 -10.75
C VAL A 11 -11.88 9.96 -9.46
N GLY A 12 -11.97 11.28 -9.39
CA GLY A 12 -12.50 12.26 -10.33
C GLY A 12 -12.27 13.67 -9.79
N VAL A 13 -11.95 14.59 -10.71
CA VAL A 13 -11.97 16.03 -10.44
C VAL A 13 -13.42 16.46 -10.16
N GLY A 14 -13.62 17.21 -9.07
CA GLY A 14 -14.69 18.19 -8.98
C GLY A 14 -15.74 17.96 -7.89
N SER A 15 -15.46 18.43 -6.68
CA SER A 15 -16.40 19.31 -5.96
C SER A 15 -15.73 19.92 -4.73
N ALA A 16 -15.42 21.21 -4.83
CA ALA A 16 -15.29 22.06 -3.66
C ALA A 16 -16.64 22.14 -2.95
N LEU A 17 -16.71 21.79 -1.66
CA LEU A 17 -17.72 22.28 -0.73
C LEU A 17 -17.13 22.23 0.69
N VAL A 18 -16.83 23.41 1.21
CA VAL A 18 -16.49 23.70 2.61
C VAL A 18 -17.72 23.44 3.48
N GLY A 19 -17.54 22.77 4.62
CA GLY A 19 -18.61 22.60 5.62
C GLY A 19 -18.13 21.89 6.88
N SER A 20 -17.63 22.69 7.82
CA SER A 20 -17.26 22.39 9.21
C SER A 20 -17.80 21.09 9.83
N MET A 21 -16.89 20.24 10.31
CA MET A 21 -17.00 19.58 11.61
C MET A 21 -15.60 19.46 12.23
N ALA A 22 -15.35 20.27 13.27
CA ALA A 22 -14.26 20.03 14.20
C ALA A 22 -14.54 18.73 14.95
N MET A 23 -14.12 17.58 14.40
CA MET A 23 -13.97 16.37 15.18
C MET A 23 -12.62 16.47 15.88
N GLN A 24 -12.71 16.66 17.20
CA GLN A 24 -11.59 16.61 18.12
C GLN A 24 -10.94 15.22 18.03
N PHE A 25 -9.92 15.08 17.18
CA PHE A 25 -9.06 13.91 17.10
C PHE A 25 -8.15 13.86 18.33
N PHE A 26 -8.72 13.58 19.50
CA PHE A 26 -7.95 13.07 20.62
C PHE A 26 -7.76 11.57 20.41
N ALA A 27 -6.77 11.19 19.59
CA ALA A 27 -6.13 9.90 19.79
C ALA A 27 -5.08 10.09 20.91
N PRO A 28 -5.04 9.22 21.94
CA PRO A 28 -4.01 9.30 22.96
C PRO A 28 -2.64 9.12 22.29
N ALA A 29 -1.63 9.85 22.74
CA ALA A 29 -0.29 9.88 22.14
C ALA A 29 0.35 8.48 21.96
N ASP A 30 -0.06 7.48 22.74
CA ASP A 30 0.31 6.06 22.58
C ASP A 30 -0.20 5.42 21.28
N ASN A 31 -1.39 5.80 20.81
CA ASN A 31 -1.96 5.26 19.57
C ASN A 31 -1.25 5.80 18.33
N THR A 32 -0.64 6.99 18.42
CA THR A 32 0.08 7.61 17.29
C THR A 32 1.37 6.86 16.99
N ALA A 33 2.11 6.44 18.01
CA ALA A 33 3.34 5.67 17.83
C ALA A 33 3.06 4.28 17.21
N ALA A 34 2.03 3.59 17.72
CA ALA A 34 1.61 2.30 17.17
C ALA A 34 1.08 2.42 15.73
N GLN A 35 0.39 3.50 15.41
CA GLN A 35 -0.10 3.76 14.05
C GLN A 35 1.05 4.07 13.08
N LEU A 36 2.07 4.81 13.53
CA LEU A 36 3.27 5.08 12.74
C LEU A 36 4.08 3.81 12.48
N ASP A 37 4.28 2.96 13.50
CA ASP A 37 4.95 1.66 13.35
C ASP A 37 4.21 0.75 12.36
N LEU A 38 2.88 0.70 12.45
CA LEU A 38 2.04 -0.04 11.51
C LEU A 38 2.19 0.50 10.08
N GLN A 39 2.20 1.82 9.90
CA GLN A 39 2.37 2.42 8.59
C GLN A 39 3.76 2.08 8.00
N GLU A 40 4.84 2.25 8.76
CA GLU A 40 6.21 1.94 8.31
C GLU A 40 6.36 0.47 7.92
N ARG A 41 5.78 -0.43 8.72
CA ARG A 41 5.70 -1.86 8.40
C ARG A 41 4.99 -2.10 7.07
N CYS A 42 3.85 -1.46 6.86
CA CYS A 42 3.07 -1.60 5.64
C CYS A 42 3.77 -1.00 4.42
N GLU A 43 4.53 0.08 4.59
CA GLU A 43 5.41 0.61 3.53
C GLU A 43 6.48 -0.42 3.12
N LYS A 44 7.12 -1.10 4.08
CA LYS A 44 8.11 -2.16 3.77
C LYS A 44 7.48 -3.33 3.02
N ILE A 45 6.32 -3.81 3.47
CA ILE A 45 5.57 -4.89 2.81
C ILE A 45 5.20 -4.48 1.38
N ALA A 46 4.66 -3.28 1.18
CA ALA A 46 4.33 -2.76 -0.13
C ALA A 46 5.57 -2.64 -1.04
N ALA A 47 6.70 -2.18 -0.50
CA ALA A 47 7.95 -2.06 -1.25
C ALA A 47 8.49 -3.40 -1.73
N GLU A 48 8.42 -4.45 -0.89
CA GLU A 48 8.81 -5.80 -1.29
C GLU A 48 7.90 -6.34 -2.39
N GLY A 49 6.58 -6.19 -2.24
CA GLY A 49 5.62 -6.63 -3.25
C GLY A 49 5.80 -5.90 -4.57
N PHE A 50 6.03 -4.58 -4.51
CA PHE A 50 6.25 -3.74 -5.68
C PHE A 50 7.52 -4.14 -6.45
N LYS A 51 8.63 -4.42 -5.75
CA LYS A 51 9.87 -4.90 -6.39
C LYS A 51 9.66 -6.17 -7.21
N ILE A 52 8.92 -7.14 -6.66
CA ILE A 52 8.62 -8.40 -7.36
C ILE A 52 7.69 -8.12 -8.55
N GLN A 53 6.69 -7.26 -8.38
CA GLN A 53 5.79 -6.87 -9.47
C GLN A 53 6.50 -6.18 -10.63
N VAL A 54 7.44 -5.26 -10.34
CA VAL A 54 8.22 -4.59 -11.40
C VAL A 54 9.13 -5.60 -12.11
N LYS A 55 9.83 -6.45 -11.35
CA LYS A 55 10.70 -7.51 -11.89
C LYS A 55 9.97 -8.43 -12.88
N TYR A 56 8.68 -8.66 -12.65
CA TYR A 56 7.86 -9.60 -13.40
C TYR A 56 6.67 -8.96 -14.12
N SER A 57 6.80 -7.68 -14.46
CA SER A 57 5.75 -6.90 -15.13
C SER A 57 5.27 -7.48 -16.47
N GLU A 58 6.11 -8.26 -17.14
CA GLU A 58 5.84 -8.85 -18.46
C GLU A 58 5.50 -10.36 -18.44
N ILE A 59 5.56 -11.01 -17.27
CA ILE A 59 5.29 -12.45 -17.16
C ILE A 59 4.15 -12.75 -16.18
N ASP A 60 3.39 -13.78 -16.53
CA ASP A 60 2.32 -14.28 -15.68
C ASP A 60 2.88 -14.95 -14.42
N PHE A 61 2.11 -14.92 -13.33
CA PHE A 61 2.49 -15.50 -12.03
C PHE A 61 2.87 -16.99 -12.12
N ASP A 62 2.20 -17.78 -12.97
CA ASP A 62 2.48 -19.20 -13.18
C ASP A 62 3.82 -19.47 -13.88
N LYS A 63 4.39 -18.43 -14.52
CA LYS A 63 5.70 -18.47 -15.20
C LYS A 63 6.81 -17.87 -14.33
N MET A 64 6.47 -17.33 -13.16
CA MET A 64 7.44 -16.81 -12.21
C MET A 64 8.24 -17.96 -11.59
N PRO A 65 9.55 -17.78 -11.32
CA PRO A 65 10.30 -18.72 -10.50
C PRO A 65 9.56 -18.98 -9.20
N LYS A 66 9.45 -20.26 -8.81
CA LYS A 66 8.64 -20.69 -7.66
C LYS A 66 8.96 -19.91 -6.38
N GLU A 67 10.24 -19.65 -6.13
CA GLU A 67 10.69 -18.89 -4.97
C GLU A 67 10.10 -17.46 -4.93
N ASP A 68 10.13 -16.75 -6.06
CA ASP A 68 9.57 -15.40 -6.15
C ASP A 68 8.03 -15.41 -6.11
N ALA A 69 7.40 -16.45 -6.67
CA ALA A 69 5.96 -16.64 -6.60
C ALA A 69 5.48 -16.88 -5.15
N ASP A 70 6.20 -17.74 -4.42
CA ASP A 70 5.93 -18.02 -3.01
C ASP A 70 6.18 -16.76 -2.16
N ALA A 71 7.23 -15.98 -2.45
CA ALA A 71 7.51 -14.71 -1.79
C ALA A 71 6.41 -13.66 -2.05
N LEU A 72 5.98 -13.49 -3.30
CA LEU A 72 4.89 -12.56 -3.64
C LEU A 72 3.59 -12.95 -2.94
N LYS A 73 3.27 -14.25 -2.90
CA LYS A 73 2.10 -14.76 -2.18
C LYS A 73 2.18 -14.46 -0.69
N TYR A 74 3.35 -14.65 -0.07
CA TYR A 74 3.56 -14.34 1.33
C TYR A 74 3.39 -12.85 1.63
N VAL A 75 3.96 -11.99 0.78
CA VAL A 75 3.83 -10.53 0.89
C VAL A 75 2.38 -10.08 0.71
N ASP A 76 1.65 -10.62 -0.27
CA ASP A 76 0.23 -10.35 -0.47
C ASP A 76 -0.60 -10.75 0.76
N ASP A 77 -0.30 -11.90 1.35
CA ASP A 77 -0.96 -12.38 2.58
C ASP A 77 -0.73 -11.41 3.75
N LEU A 78 0.51 -10.93 3.93
CA LEU A 78 0.85 -9.94 4.95
C LEU A 78 0.16 -8.60 4.67
N TRP A 79 0.16 -8.14 3.43
CA TRP A 79 -0.50 -6.91 3.03
C TRP A 79 -1.99 -6.94 3.37
N MET A 80 -2.69 -8.03 3.02
CA MET A 80 -4.12 -8.17 3.31
C MET A 80 -4.41 -8.28 4.81
N LYS A 81 -3.65 -9.11 5.52
CA LYS A 81 -3.90 -9.39 6.95
C LYS A 81 -3.45 -8.27 7.86
N ASP A 82 -2.32 -7.64 7.58
CA ASP A 82 -1.70 -6.68 8.49
C ASP A 82 -1.90 -5.23 8.08
N CYS A 83 -2.14 -4.94 6.81
CA CYS A 83 -2.27 -3.55 6.32
C CYS A 83 -3.71 -3.22 5.95
N VAL A 84 -4.29 -3.94 4.98
CA VAL A 84 -5.64 -3.65 4.46
C VAL A 84 -6.71 -3.77 5.55
N SER A 85 -6.54 -4.70 6.49
CA SER A 85 -7.51 -4.88 7.58
C SER A 85 -7.41 -3.84 8.70
N LYS A 86 -6.31 -3.05 8.77
CA LYS A 86 -5.99 -2.17 9.91
C LYS A 86 -5.82 -0.70 9.54
N LEU A 87 -5.54 -0.37 8.28
CA LEU A 87 -5.33 1.00 7.80
C LEU A 87 -6.53 1.51 7.01
N SER A 88 -6.69 2.84 6.97
CA SER A 88 -7.71 3.47 6.13
C SER A 88 -7.34 3.33 4.64
N PRO A 89 -8.33 3.37 3.73
CA PRO A 89 -8.06 3.38 2.29
C PRO A 89 -7.14 4.52 1.84
N GLU A 90 -7.26 5.69 2.47
CA GLU A 90 -6.40 6.86 2.18
C GLU A 90 -4.94 6.59 2.55
N THR A 91 -4.68 6.02 3.73
CA THR A 91 -3.32 5.67 4.14
C THR A 91 -2.72 4.60 3.22
N LEU A 92 -3.50 3.57 2.86
CA LEU A 92 -3.05 2.52 1.94
C LEU A 92 -2.68 3.08 0.56
N PHE A 93 -3.49 4.01 0.05
CA PHE A 93 -3.20 4.69 -1.21
C PHE A 93 -1.91 5.53 -1.15
N ASN A 94 -1.73 6.30 -0.07
CA ASN A 94 -0.53 7.09 0.13
C ASN A 94 0.73 6.22 0.23
N ILE A 95 0.65 5.06 0.88
CA ILE A 95 1.73 4.08 0.94
C ILE A 95 2.08 3.59 -0.47
N ALA A 96 1.09 3.16 -1.25
CA ALA A 96 1.31 2.66 -2.60
C ALA A 96 1.97 3.72 -3.50
N GLN A 97 1.48 4.97 -3.46
CA GLN A 97 2.07 6.08 -4.21
C GLN A 97 3.49 6.42 -3.76
N LYS A 98 3.76 6.37 -2.46
CA LYS A 98 5.09 6.60 -1.90
C LYS A 98 6.06 5.54 -2.39
N VAL A 99 5.72 4.26 -2.25
CA VAL A 99 6.56 3.13 -2.68
C VAL A 99 6.86 3.20 -4.18
N GLU A 100 5.86 3.49 -5.00
CA GLU A 100 6.06 3.65 -6.44
C GLU A 100 7.04 4.80 -6.74
N ARG A 101 6.83 5.96 -6.10
CA ARG A 101 7.70 7.13 -6.25
C ARG A 101 9.14 6.82 -5.82
N ASP A 102 9.33 6.29 -4.63
CA ASP A 102 10.64 6.00 -4.03
C ASP A 102 11.42 5.01 -4.91
N TYR A 103 10.74 3.98 -5.42
CA TYR A 103 11.34 3.02 -6.36
C TYR A 103 11.86 3.69 -7.64
N TYR A 104 11.10 4.63 -8.21
CA TYR A 104 11.50 5.31 -9.44
C TYR A 104 12.47 6.48 -9.21
N SER A 105 12.47 7.10 -8.03
CA SER A 105 13.44 8.14 -7.66
C SER A 105 14.79 7.56 -7.23
N GLY A 106 14.83 6.27 -6.88
CA GLY A 106 16.03 5.61 -6.37
C GLY A 106 16.33 5.92 -4.90
N GLU A 107 15.31 6.35 -4.16
CA GLU A 107 15.34 6.64 -2.72
C GLU A 107 14.95 5.42 -1.87
#